data_AF-A0A2E8R198-F1
#
_entry.id   AF-A0A2E8R198-F1
#
_cell.length_a   1.000
_cell.length_b   1.000
_cell.length_c   1.000
_cell.angle_alpha   90.00
_cell.angle_beta   90.00
_cell.angle_gamma   90.00
#
_symmetry.space_group_name_H-M   'P 1'
#
loop_
_entity.id
_entity.type
_entity.pdbx_description
1 polymer ?
#
loop_
_entity_poly.entity_id
_entity_poly.type
_entity_poly.pdbx_seq_one_letter_code
_entity_poly.pdbx_strand_id
1 'polypeptide(L)'
;MKPTSKHVRDIRQGRYGDNPYVVVNVATWKPKDHAIRTYVDAGVDDILIMPALFDAVATRVDNIVDNRKKFIATQKYMGPDRRNPNRAKQDELRGFVVPNGVR
;
A
#
# COMPACT_ATOMS: atom_id res chain seq x y z
N MET A 1 16.79 -4.79 -8.83
CA MET A 1 15.67 -4.78 -7.85
C MET A 1 14.43 -4.04 -8.42
N LYS A 2 14.06 -4.30 -9.69
CA LYS A 2 12.95 -3.63 -10.40
C LYS A 2 11.61 -4.40 -10.53
N PRO A 3 11.51 -5.75 -10.37
CA PRO A 3 10.28 -6.44 -10.75
C PRO A 3 9.12 -6.17 -9.79
N THR A 4 9.34 -6.13 -8.48
CA THR A 4 8.24 -6.10 -7.48
C THR A 4 7.35 -4.86 -7.62
N SER A 5 7.92 -3.65 -7.72
CA SER A 5 7.12 -2.42 -7.85
C SER A 5 6.34 -2.35 -9.16
N LYS A 6 6.87 -2.92 -10.24
CA LYS A 6 6.14 -3.05 -11.52
C LYS A 6 4.89 -3.90 -11.34
N HIS A 7 5.00 -5.08 -10.74
CA HIS A 7 3.84 -5.96 -10.53
C HIS A 7 2.77 -5.30 -9.66
N VAL A 8 3.16 -4.59 -8.60
CA VAL A 8 2.19 -3.87 -7.76
C VAL A 8 1.47 -2.80 -8.59
N ARG A 9 2.19 -2.04 -9.42
CA ARG A 9 1.57 -1.06 -10.31
C ARG A 9 0.63 -1.72 -11.32
N ASP A 10 0.99 -2.86 -11.87
CA ASP A 10 0.15 -3.62 -12.79
C ASP A 10 -1.13 -4.11 -12.11
N ILE A 11 -1.05 -4.61 -10.87
CA ILE A 11 -2.22 -4.95 -10.04
C ILE A 11 -3.11 -3.73 -9.85
N ARG A 12 -2.54 -2.60 -9.36
CA ARG A 12 -3.31 -1.38 -9.09
C ARG A 12 -3.98 -0.84 -10.35
N GLN A 13 -3.38 -1.03 -11.51
CA GLN A 13 -3.92 -0.56 -12.79
C GLN A 13 -4.80 -1.60 -13.50
N GLY A 14 -5.14 -2.72 -12.84
CA GLY A 14 -5.98 -3.78 -13.42
C GLY A 14 -5.34 -4.51 -14.61
N ARG A 15 -4.02 -4.42 -14.75
CA ARG A 15 -3.24 -5.15 -15.78
C ARG A 15 -2.78 -6.53 -15.32
N TYR A 16 -3.01 -6.86 -14.05
CA TYR A 16 -2.63 -8.14 -13.46
C TYR A 16 -3.65 -8.57 -12.41
N GLY A 17 -4.35 -9.68 -12.68
CA GLY A 17 -5.43 -10.21 -11.84
C GLY A 17 -6.72 -9.37 -11.91
N ASP A 18 -7.77 -9.87 -11.27
CA ASP A 18 -9.13 -9.29 -11.38
C ASP A 18 -9.48 -8.30 -10.26
N ASN A 19 -8.60 -8.18 -9.25
CA ASN A 19 -8.83 -7.33 -8.08
C ASN A 19 -7.67 -6.35 -7.85
N PRO A 20 -7.82 -5.05 -8.18
CA PRO A 20 -6.79 -4.05 -7.95
C PRO A 20 -6.63 -3.65 -6.48
N TYR A 21 -7.50 -4.14 -5.59
CA TYR A 21 -7.57 -3.77 -4.17
C TYR A 21 -6.99 -4.83 -3.23
N VAL A 22 -6.39 -5.90 -3.77
CA VAL A 22 -5.68 -6.90 -2.96
C VAL A 22 -4.68 -6.24 -2.01
N VAL A 23 -4.53 -6.81 -0.82
CA VAL A 23 -3.53 -6.38 0.15
C VAL A 23 -2.15 -6.75 -0.38
N VAL A 24 -1.26 -5.76 -0.49
CA VAL A 24 0.12 -5.98 -0.92
C VAL A 24 1.07 -5.47 0.16
N ASN A 25 1.77 -6.39 0.83
CA ASN A 25 2.82 -6.07 1.78
C ASN A 25 4.18 -6.42 1.17
N VAL A 26 5.16 -5.52 1.26
CA VAL A 26 6.53 -5.77 0.80
C VAL A 26 7.44 -6.01 2.00
N ALA A 27 8.08 -7.17 2.07
CA ALA A 27 9.15 -7.44 3.04
C ALA A 27 10.53 -7.19 2.40
N THR A 28 11.41 -6.45 3.07
CA THR A 28 12.76 -6.15 2.55
C THR A 28 13.83 -6.16 3.64
N TRP A 29 15.00 -6.72 3.31
CA TRP A 29 16.22 -6.66 4.13
C TRP A 29 17.11 -5.46 3.78
N LYS A 30 16.75 -4.69 2.74
CA LYS A 30 17.56 -3.59 2.20
C LYS A 30 16.70 -2.32 2.08
N PRO A 31 16.36 -1.68 3.20
CA PRO A 31 15.48 -0.50 3.25
C PRO A 31 16.24 0.76 2.81
N LYS A 32 16.59 0.86 1.52
CA LYS A 32 17.15 2.10 0.96
C LYS A 32 16.02 3.07 0.63
N ASP A 33 16.18 4.35 0.90
CA ASP A 33 15.14 5.38 0.69
C ASP A 33 14.51 5.34 -0.70
N HIS A 34 15.33 5.23 -1.75
CA HIS A 34 14.83 5.15 -3.13
C HIS A 34 13.98 3.89 -3.37
N ALA A 35 14.32 2.77 -2.73
CA ALA A 35 13.59 1.52 -2.87
C ALA A 35 12.26 1.61 -2.11
N ILE A 36 12.28 2.12 -0.89
CA ILE A 36 11.06 2.38 -0.09
C ILE A 36 10.12 3.28 -0.87
N ARG A 37 10.63 4.40 -1.38
CA ARG A 37 9.83 5.34 -2.17
C ARG A 37 9.25 4.70 -3.42
N THR A 38 10.02 3.87 -4.10
CA THR A 38 9.53 3.11 -5.27
C THR A 38 8.40 2.15 -4.91
N TYR A 39 8.43 1.50 -3.74
CA TYR A 39 7.34 0.65 -3.27
C TYR A 39 6.11 1.47 -2.88
N VAL A 40 6.30 2.56 -2.16
CA VAL A 40 5.23 3.49 -1.78
C VAL A 40 4.53 4.04 -3.03
N ASP A 41 5.29 4.54 -4.00
CA ASP A 41 4.78 5.10 -5.25
C ASP A 41 4.12 4.04 -6.17
N ALA A 42 4.40 2.75 -5.93
CA ALA A 42 3.70 1.66 -6.61
C ALA A 42 2.32 1.37 -6.01
N GLY A 43 2.02 1.86 -4.81
CA GLY A 43 0.73 1.67 -4.14
C GLY A 43 0.67 0.43 -3.25
N VAL A 44 1.78 0.00 -2.65
CA VAL A 44 1.76 -1.07 -1.62
C VAL A 44 0.90 -0.65 -0.42
N ASP A 45 0.36 -1.60 0.34
CA ASP A 45 -0.36 -1.35 1.60
C ASP A 45 0.62 -1.11 2.76
N ASP A 46 1.64 -1.96 2.86
CA ASP A 46 2.67 -1.85 3.90
C ASP A 46 4.07 -2.30 3.45
N ILE A 47 5.11 -1.86 4.17
CA ILE A 47 6.50 -2.24 3.95
C ILE A 47 7.11 -2.74 5.26
N LEU A 48 7.34 -4.05 5.36
CA LEU A 48 8.02 -4.72 6.46
C LEU A 48 9.53 -4.68 6.25
N ILE A 49 10.26 -4.15 7.23
CA ILE A 49 11.72 -4.19 7.25
C ILE A 49 12.14 -5.44 8.02
N MET A 50 12.93 -6.28 7.36
CA MET A 50 13.40 -7.54 7.93
C MET A 50 14.81 -7.39 8.52
N PRO A 51 15.11 -8.10 9.62
CA PRO A 51 14.24 -9.01 10.35
C PRO A 51 13.23 -8.25 11.21
N ALA A 52 11.97 -8.70 11.22
CA ALA A 52 10.92 -8.18 12.08
C ALA A 52 10.57 -9.20 13.16
N LEU A 53 10.21 -8.73 14.36
CA LEU A 53 9.64 -9.58 15.40
C LEU A 53 8.25 -10.07 14.97
N PHE A 54 7.87 -11.28 15.39
CA PHE A 54 6.55 -11.85 15.08
C PHE A 54 5.41 -10.93 15.51
N ASP A 55 5.45 -10.40 16.73
CA ASP A 55 4.42 -9.49 17.24
C ASP A 55 4.32 -8.21 16.43
N ALA A 56 5.45 -7.71 15.91
CA ALA A 56 5.46 -6.54 15.04
C ALA A 56 4.76 -6.85 13.72
N VAL A 57 5.00 -8.02 13.12
CA VAL A 57 4.31 -8.45 11.89
C VAL A 57 2.81 -8.65 12.14
N ALA A 58 2.44 -9.33 13.23
CA ALA A 58 1.04 -9.57 13.60
C ALA A 58 0.28 -8.25 13.77
N THR A 59 0.83 -7.32 14.54
CA THR A 59 0.25 -5.97 14.74
C THR A 59 -0.01 -5.25 13.41
N ARG A 60 0.89 -5.42 12.42
CA ARG A 60 0.70 -4.80 11.11
C ARG A 60 -0.41 -5.45 10.29
N VAL A 61 -0.56 -6.77 10.37
CA VAL A 61 -1.66 -7.49 9.73
C VAL A 61 -2.98 -7.08 10.36
N ASP A 62 -3.09 -7.09 11.68
CA ASP A 62 -4.29 -6.67 12.42
C ASP A 62 -4.71 -5.25 12.03
N ASN A 63 -3.74 -4.34 11.96
CA ASN A 63 -4.01 -2.97 11.52
C ASN A 63 -4.51 -2.88 10.06
N ILE A 64 -4.11 -3.78 9.16
CA ILE A 64 -4.65 -3.81 7.79
C ILE A 64 -6.09 -4.35 7.79
N VAL A 65 -6.38 -5.36 8.61
CA VAL A 65 -7.71 -5.96 8.75
C VAL A 65 -8.70 -4.95 9.33
N ASP A 66 -8.32 -4.30 10.42
CA ASP A 66 -9.22 -3.43 11.19
C ASP A 66 -9.25 -1.99 10.67
N ASN A 67 -8.10 -1.47 10.23
CA ASN A 67 -7.93 -0.07 9.84
C ASN A 67 -7.55 0.05 8.36
N ARG A 68 -8.22 -0.71 7.49
CA ARG A 68 -7.95 -0.65 6.04
C ARG A 68 -8.07 0.77 5.52
N LYS A 69 -6.96 1.32 5.05
CA LYS A 69 -6.90 2.70 4.55
C LYS A 69 -7.77 2.83 3.31
N LYS A 70 -8.45 3.97 3.19
CA LYS A 70 -9.09 4.40 1.95
C LYS A 70 -8.04 4.52 0.84
N PHE A 71 -8.44 4.28 -0.40
CA PHE A 71 -7.56 4.44 -1.55
C PHE A 71 -7.77 5.81 -2.19
N ILE A 72 -6.75 6.32 -2.86
CA ILE A 72 -6.86 7.44 -3.79
C ILE A 72 -6.49 6.93 -5.17
N ALA A 73 -7.18 7.43 -6.18
CA ALA A 73 -6.79 7.31 -7.57
C ALA A 73 -6.55 8.71 -8.14
N THR A 74 -5.35 8.92 -8.68
CA THR A 74 -4.96 10.07 -9.46
C THR A 74 -4.41 9.58 -10.80
N GLN A 75 -4.11 10.50 -11.72
CA GLN A 75 -3.47 10.13 -12.99
C GLN A 75 -2.14 9.36 -12.81
N LYS A 76 -1.44 9.54 -11.68
CA LYS A 76 -0.09 8.98 -11.46
C LYS A 76 0.01 7.98 -10.30
N TYR A 77 -1.05 7.80 -9.52
CA TYR A 77 -1.03 6.98 -8.31
C TYR A 77 -2.39 6.33 -8.06
N MET A 78 -2.38 5.04 -7.76
CA MET A 78 -3.53 4.31 -7.24
C MET A 78 -3.07 3.43 -6.09
N GLY A 79 -3.65 3.64 -4.91
CA GLY A 79 -3.26 2.91 -3.70
C GLY A 79 -3.77 3.59 -2.42
N PRO A 80 -3.35 3.09 -1.24
CA PRO A 80 -3.75 3.64 0.04
C PRO A 80 -3.46 5.14 0.17
N ASP A 81 -4.36 5.88 0.81
CA ASP A 81 -4.14 7.26 1.20
C ASP A 81 -3.05 7.32 2.27
N ARG A 82 -1.94 7.95 1.92
CA ARG A 82 -0.77 8.15 2.78
C ARG A 82 -0.59 9.61 3.18
N ARG A 83 -1.52 10.49 2.79
CA ARG A 83 -1.47 11.90 3.18
C ARG A 83 -1.72 12.01 4.69
N ASN A 84 -1.12 13.02 5.30
CA ASN A 84 -1.44 13.37 6.68
C ASN A 84 -2.96 13.65 6.78
N PRO A 85 -3.67 13.10 7.80
CA PRO A 85 -5.10 13.31 7.97
C PRO A 85 -5.55 14.77 7.91
N ASN A 86 -4.74 15.69 8.46
CA ASN A 86 -5.06 17.13 8.42
C ASN A 86 -5.01 17.68 7.00
N ARG A 87 -4.05 17.21 6.19
CA ARG A 87 -3.94 17.56 4.77
C ARG A 87 -5.02 16.89 3.93
N ALA A 88 -5.37 15.64 4.23
CA ALA A 88 -6.40 14.89 3.52
C ALA A 88 -7.80 15.52 3.67
N LYS A 89 -8.08 16.20 4.79
CA LYS A 89 -9.35 16.92 5.01
C LYS A 89 -9.50 18.19 4.16
N GLN A 90 -8.38 18.84 3.84
CA GLN A 90 -8.35 20.08 3.07
C GLN A 90 -8.34 19.85 1.55
N ASP A 91 -7.96 18.65 1.12
CA ASP A 91 -7.81 18.29 -0.29
C ASP A 91 -9.18 17.86 -0.88
N GLU A 92 -9.51 18.35 -2.08
CA GLU A 92 -10.77 18.00 -2.76
C GLU A 92 -10.80 16.51 -3.16
N LEU A 93 -9.63 15.92 -3.40
CA LEU A 93 -9.48 14.51 -3.69
C LEU A 93 -9.72 13.66 -2.43
N ARG A 94 -10.97 13.25 -2.23
CA ARG A 94 -11.36 12.32 -1.16
C ARG A 94 -10.96 10.89 -1.52
N GLY A 95 -10.37 10.19 -0.56
CA GLY A 95 -10.15 8.75 -0.69
C GLY A 95 -11.47 7.97 -0.69
N PHE A 96 -11.50 6.84 -1.38
CA PHE A 96 -12.65 5.93 -1.46
C PHE A 96 -12.38 4.63 -0.68
N VAL A 97 -13.45 4.03 -0.16
CA VAL A 97 -13.37 2.74 0.55
C VAL A 97 -13.23 1.63 -0.49
N VAL A 98 -12.36 0.66 -0.22
CA VAL A 98 -12.13 -0.51 -1.07
C VAL A 98 -12.59 -1.79 -0.37
N PRO A 99 -12.94 -2.85 -1.10
CA PRO A 99 -13.25 -4.14 -0.50
C PRO A 99 -12.10 -4.64 0.38
N ASN A 100 -12.44 -5.15 1.57
CA ASN A 100 -11.46 -5.72 2.48
C ASN A 100 -11.44 -7.25 2.36
N GLY A 101 -10.62 -7.78 1.46
CA GLY A 101 -10.55 -9.22 1.19
C GLY A 101 -9.87 -10.07 2.28
N VAL A 102 -9.48 -9.47 3.41
CA VAL A 102 -8.89 -10.18 4.57
C VAL A 102 -9.81 -10.17 5.80
N ARG A 103 -11.06 -9.73 5.63
CA ARG A 103 -12.10 -9.75 6.65
C ARG A 103 -13.18 -10.76 6.28
#